data_AF-A0A2D7ZER4-F1
#
_entry.id   AF-A0A2D7ZER4-F1
#
_cell.length_a   1.000
_cell.length_b   1.000
_cell.length_c   1.000
_cell.angle_alpha   90.00
_cell.angle_beta   90.00
_cell.angle_gamma   90.00
#
_symmetry.space_group_name_H-M   'P 1'
#
loop_
_entity.id
_entity.type
_entity.pdbx_description
1 polymer ?
#
loop_
_entity_poly.entity_id
_entity_poly.type
_entity_poly.pdbx_seq_one_letter_code
_entity_poly.pdbx_strand_id
1 'polypeptide(L)' 'VLLVDGKKLKLFHTMRRKTDNIELATCEQFLLHVDLNTRKSIEPVGEVASKLQEIFK' A
#
# COMPACT_ATOMS: atom_id res chain seq x y z
N VAL A 1 -5.79 3.92 -4.62
CA VAL A 1 -4.52 4.25 -3.93
C VAL A 1 -4.46 5.74 -3.71
N LEU A 2 -3.95 6.20 -2.56
CA LEU A 2 -3.89 7.63 -2.23
C LEU A 2 -2.53 8.25 -2.55
N LEU A 3 -1.43 7.51 -2.39
CA LEU A 3 -0.08 8.00 -2.63
C LEU A 3 0.87 6.85 -2.97
N VAL A 4 1.74 7.06 -3.96
CA VAL A 4 2.98 6.30 -4.15
C VAL A 4 4.10 7.33 -4.34
N ASP A 5 5.04 7.39 -3.40
CA ASP A 5 6.13 8.37 -3.40
C ASP A 5 7.40 7.74 -2.83
N GLY A 6 8.27 7.27 -3.75
CA GLY A 6 9.45 6.47 -3.43
C GLY A 6 9.09 5.30 -2.51
N LYS A 7 9.72 5.26 -1.34
CA LYS A 7 9.47 4.29 -0.26
C LYS A 7 8.14 4.41 0.50
N LYS A 8 7.29 5.39 0.20
CA LYS A 8 6.02 5.60 0.89
C LYS A 8 4.84 5.17 0.04
N LEU A 9 3.90 4.48 0.67
CA LEU A 9 2.62 4.07 0.07
C LEU A 9 1.48 4.44 1.00
N LYS A 10 0.47 5.15 0.49
CA LYS A 10 -0.78 5.42 1.21
C LYS A 10 -1.95 4.77 0.50
N LEU A 11 -2.74 4.00 1.23
CA LEU A 11 -3.88 3.24 0.73
C LEU A 11 -5.17 3.69 1.43
N PHE A 12 -6.27 3.63 0.69
CA PHE A 12 -7.62 3.72 1.22
C PHE A 12 -8.30 2.39 0.99
N HIS A 13 -8.83 1.81 2.06
CA HIS A 13 -9.49 0.52 2.06
C HIS A 13 -10.96 0.70 2.38
N THR A 14 -11.80 -0.06 1.68
CA THR A 14 -13.21 -0.20 2.01
C THR A 14 -13.52 -1.67 2.21
N MET A 15 -14.09 -2.02 3.36
CA MET A 15 -14.60 -3.34 3.63
C MET A 15 -16.07 -3.40 3.21
N ARG A 16 -16.41 -4.39 2.39
CA ARG A 16 -17.79 -4.64 1.96
C ARG A 16 -18.22 -6.04 2.34
N ARG A 17 -19.45 -6.19 2.81
CA ARG A 17 -20.04 -7.50 3.07
C ARG A 17 -20.30 -8.19 1.73
N LYS A 18 -19.85 -9.43 1.59
CA LYS A 18 -19.91 -10.16 0.31
C LYS A 18 -21.34 -10.43 -0.19
N THR A 19 -22.32 -10.58 0.70
CA THR A 19 -23.69 -11.00 0.36
C THR A 19 -24.52 -9.90 -0.29
N ASP A 20 -24.34 -8.65 0.15
CA ASP A 20 -25.18 -7.50 -0.21
C ASP A 20 -24.34 -6.27 -0.62
N ASN A 21 -23.01 -6.41 -0.67
CA ASN A 21 -22.05 -5.36 -0.98
C ASN A 21 -22.14 -4.13 -0.06
N ILE A 22 -22.80 -4.24 1.10
CA ILE A 22 -22.93 -3.14 2.06
C ILE A 22 -21.55 -2.79 2.60
N GLU A 23 -21.23 -1.50 2.60
CA GLU A 23 -20.02 -0.98 3.23
C GLU A 23 -20.08 -1.15 4.74
N LEU A 24 -19.08 -1.83 5.30
CA LEU A 24 -18.98 -2.10 6.74
C LEU A 24 -17.99 -1.18 7.43
N ALA A 25 -16.91 -0.81 6.75
CA ALA A 25 -15.85 0.01 7.32
C ALA A 25 -14.97 0.62 6.22
N THR A 26 -14.28 1.71 6.57
CA THR A 26 -13.21 2.31 5.79
C THR A 26 -11.96 2.49 6.63
N CYS A 27 -10.79 2.50 5.99
CA CYS A 27 -9.51 2.67 6.67
C CYS A 27 -8.48 3.31 5.74
N GLU A 28 -7.67 4.21 6.28
CA GLU A 28 -6.44 4.66 5.63
C GLU A 28 -5.24 3.92 6.21
N GLN A 29 -4.38 3.40 5.33
CA GLN A 29 -3.16 2.71 5.72
C GLN A 29 -1.95 3.44 5.13
N PHE A 30 -0.97 3.73 5.98
CA PHE A 30 0.34 4.22 5.57
C PHE A 30 1.37 3.11 5.71
N LEU A 31 2.12 2.86 4.64
CA LEU A 31 3.20 1.89 4.59
C LEU A 31 4.51 2.59 4.20
N LEU A 32 5.57 2.22 4.91
CA LEU A 32 6.93 2.67 4.65
C LEU A 32 7.81 1.46 4.36
N HIS A 33 8.45 1.44 3.21
CA HIS A 33 9.38 0.36 2.87
C HIS A 33 10.67 0.49 3.70
N VAL A 34 11.12 -0.62 4.26
CA VAL A 34 12.28 -0.69 5.14
C VAL A 34 13.12 -1.92 4.82
N ASP A 35 14.42 -1.77 5.01
CA ASP A 35 15.36 -2.89 5.03
C ASP A 35 15.19 -3.66 6.35
N LEU A 36 15.01 -4.98 6.28
CA LEU A 36 14.72 -5.78 7.48
C LEU A 36 15.93 -6.00 8.38
N ASN A 37 17.16 -5.84 7.87
CA ASN A 37 18.39 -6.01 8.66
C ASN A 37 18.72 -4.74 9.45
N THR A 38 18.63 -3.59 8.78
CA THR A 38 19.01 -2.28 9.31
C THR A 38 17.85 -1.49 9.89
N ARG A 39 16.61 -1.88 9.57
CA ARG A 39 15.35 -1.16 9.90
C ARG A 39 15.32 0.28 9.35
N LYS A 40 16.21 0.60 8.40
CA LYS A 40 16.23 1.91 7.75
C LYS A 40 15.21 1.92 6.63
N SER A 41 14.60 3.08 6.42
CA SER A 41 13.68 3.26 5.31
C SER A 41 14.45 3.43 4.01
N ILE A 42 14.18 2.56 3.05
CA ILE A 42 14.87 2.48 1.77
C ILE A 42 13.86 2.38 0.63
N GLU A 43 14.29 2.69 -0.59
CA GLU A 43 13.46 2.46 -1.77
C GLU A 43 13.14 0.96 -1.93
N PRO A 44 11.91 0.61 -2.35
CA PRO A 44 11.54 -0.77 -2.65
C PRO A 44 12.36 -1.30 -3.81
N VAL A 45 12.68 -2.59 -3.74
CA VAL A 45 13.47 -3.30 -4.74
C VAL A 45 12.74 -4.56 -5.22
N GLY A 46 13.17 -5.09 -6.37
CA GLY A 46 12.63 -6.32 -6.93
C GLY A 46 11.14 -6.23 -7.23
N GLU A 47 10.40 -7.28 -6.88
CA GLU A 47 8.97 -7.40 -7.19
C GLU A 47 8.12 -6.27 -6.59
N VAL A 48 8.46 -5.80 -5.38
CA VAL A 48 7.73 -4.71 -4.74
C VAL A 48 7.84 -3.43 -5.57
N ALA A 49 9.04 -3.12 -6.10
CA ALA A 49 9.24 -1.96 -6.96
C ALA A 49 8.42 -2.08 -8.25
N SER A 50 8.46 -3.25 -8.90
CA SER A 50 7.68 -3.52 -10.12
C SER A 50 6.17 -3.38 -9.89
N LYS A 51 5.64 -3.93 -8.79
CA LYS A 51 4.22 -3.84 -8.46
C LYS A 51 3.77 -2.43 -8.12
N LEU A 52 4.61 -1.65 -7.43
CA LEU A 52 4.30 -0.25 -7.16
C LEU A 52 4.23 0.58 -8.45
N GLN A 53 5.07 0.28 -9.44
CA GLN A 53 4.98 0.91 -10.76
C GLN A 53 3.70 0.52 -11.51
N GLU A 54 3.25 -0.73 -11.41
CA GLU A 54 1.98 -1.18 -12.01
C GLU A 54 0.76 -0.48 -11.38
N ILE A 55 0.75 -0.32 -10.06
CA ILE A 55 -0.34 0.33 -9.32
C ILE A 55 -0.48 1.83 -9.65
N PHE A 56 0.60 2.46 -10.13
CA PHE A 56 0.63 3.89 -10.46
C PHE A 56 0.41 4.19 -11.95
N LYS A 57 0.36 3.17 -12.83
CA LYS A 57 -0.07 3.37 -14.23
C LYS A 57 -1.59 3.56 -14.32
#